data_AF-A0A9D8LKL5-F1
#
_entry.id   AF-A0A9D8LKL5-F1
#
_cell.length_a   1.000
_cell.length_b   1.000
_cell.length_c   1.000
_cell.angle_alpha   90.00
_cell.angle_beta   90.00
_cell.angle_gamma   90.00
#
_symmetry.space_group_name_H-M   'P 1'
#
loop_
_entity.id
_entity.type
_entity.pdbx_description
1 polymer ?
#
loop_
_entity_poly.entity_id
_entity_poly.type
_entity_poly.pdbx_seq_one_letter_code
_entity_poly.pdbx_strand_id
1 'polypeptide(L)'
;MFKAPPSLDKYDTLQDTAGYARPADDFGQHVPAGDHLQNLLHLKRMLIDKRRFMAQDVITYPVVYLARAQDIANLQELMAALEVAITHELSLRDTGQAVPA
;
A
#
# COMPACT_ATOMS: atom_id res chain seq x y z
N MET A 1 -17.06 -21.96 26.20
CA MET A 1 -15.91 -22.69 26.80
C MET A 1 -14.64 -22.04 26.30
N PHE A 2 -13.88 -21.36 27.15
CA PHE A 2 -12.58 -20.79 26.79
C PHE A 2 -11.58 -21.94 26.67
N LYS A 3 -11.06 -22.19 25.47
CA LYS A 3 -9.93 -23.11 25.29
C LYS A 3 -8.72 -22.47 25.94
N ALA A 4 -8.07 -23.18 26.85
CA ALA A 4 -6.80 -22.75 27.42
C ALA A 4 -5.78 -22.55 26.27
N PRO A 5 -4.96 -21.50 26.32
CA PRO A 5 -3.93 -21.30 25.31
C PRO A 5 -2.96 -22.50 25.31
N PRO A 6 -2.41 -22.86 24.14
CA PRO A 6 -1.45 -23.96 24.03
C PRO A 6 -0.20 -23.70 24.89
N SER A 7 0.43 -24.78 25.35
CA SER A 7 1.70 -24.74 26.09
C SER A 7 2.81 -24.08 25.24
N LEU A 8 3.69 -23.31 25.88
CA LEU A 8 4.78 -22.56 25.22
C LEU A 8 5.64 -23.43 24.28
N ASP A 9 5.90 -24.68 24.65
CA ASP A 9 6.69 -25.62 23.83
C ASP A 9 5.99 -26.06 22.52
N LYS A 10 4.70 -25.78 22.39
CA LYS A 10 3.88 -26.05 21.20
C LYS A 10 3.43 -24.76 20.51
N TYR A 11 3.89 -23.60 20.99
CA TYR A 11 3.52 -22.31 20.45
C TYR A 11 4.38 -22.00 19.23
N ASP A 12 3.87 -22.37 18.06
CA ASP A 12 4.52 -22.05 16.79
C ASP A 12 4.20 -20.61 16.39
N THR A 13 5.09 -19.71 16.81
CA THR A 13 5.04 -18.28 16.44
C THR A 13 5.00 -18.05 14.93
N LEU A 14 5.55 -18.97 14.12
CA LEU A 14 5.56 -18.83 12.65
C LEU A 14 4.20 -19.19 12.05
N GLN A 15 3.53 -20.22 12.57
CA GLN A 15 2.13 -20.55 12.19
C GLN A 15 1.17 -19.41 12.53
N ASP A 16 1.26 -18.85 13.73
CA ASP A 16 0.37 -17.76 14.16
C ASP A 16 0.65 -16.45 13.39
N THR A 17 1.90 -16.20 13.01
CA THR A 17 2.26 -15.02 12.20
C THR A 17 2.03 -15.22 10.70
N ALA A 18 1.96 -16.46 10.21
CA ALA A 18 1.63 -16.77 8.81
C ALA A 18 0.23 -16.28 8.42
N GLY A 19 -0.70 -16.15 9.37
CA GLY A 19 -2.01 -15.54 9.16
C GLY A 19 -1.94 -14.06 8.79
N TYR A 20 -0.97 -13.32 9.32
CA TYR A 20 -0.70 -11.91 8.98
C TYR A 20 0.14 -11.76 7.69
N ALA A 21 0.83 -12.82 7.29
CA ALA A 21 1.62 -12.89 6.06
C ALA A 21 0.82 -13.42 4.85
N ARG A 22 -0.47 -13.74 5.01
CA ARG A 22 -1.34 -13.95 3.84
C ARG A 22 -1.28 -12.67 3.00
N PRO A 23 -1.01 -12.77 1.68
CA PRO A 23 -1.31 -11.68 0.78
C PRO A 23 -2.75 -11.31 1.07
N ALA A 24 -2.96 -10.10 1.54
CA ALA A 24 -4.25 -9.67 1.99
C ALA A 24 -5.23 -9.80 0.82
N ASP A 25 -6.12 -10.79 0.91
CA ASP A 25 -7.31 -10.94 0.05
C ASP A 25 -8.24 -9.70 0.14
N ASP A 26 -7.91 -8.75 1.02
CA ASP A 26 -8.57 -7.45 1.23
C ASP A 26 -7.93 -6.28 0.44
N PHE A 27 -6.83 -6.52 -0.30
CA PHE A 27 -6.41 -5.60 -1.37
C PHE A 27 -7.05 -6.11 -2.65
N GLY A 28 -8.14 -5.43 -3.06
CA GLY A 28 -9.08 -5.89 -4.09
C GLY A 28 -8.47 -6.52 -5.35
N GLN A 29 -9.30 -7.32 -6.03
CA GLN A 29 -9.02 -8.08 -7.26
C GLN A 29 -7.54 -8.09 -7.68
N HIS A 30 -6.85 -9.19 -7.39
CA HIS A 30 -5.56 -9.51 -8.00
C HIS A 30 -5.69 -9.44 -9.53
N VAL A 31 -5.42 -8.27 -10.10
CA VAL A 31 -5.26 -8.08 -11.54
C VAL A 31 -3.95 -8.83 -11.87
N PRO A 32 -4.00 -9.86 -12.73
CA PRO A 32 -2.78 -10.56 -13.13
C PRO A 32 -1.77 -9.54 -13.66
N ALA A 33 -0.50 -9.75 -13.34
CA ALA A 33 0.63 -8.89 -13.67
C ALA A 33 0.74 -8.63 -15.19
N GLY A 34 -0.07 -7.71 -15.71
CA GLY A 34 -0.16 -7.38 -17.14
C GLY A 34 0.00 -5.90 -17.45
N ASP A 35 -0.29 -5.01 -16.49
CA ASP A 35 -0.09 -3.57 -16.69
C ASP A 35 0.54 -2.91 -15.45
N HIS A 36 1.88 -2.84 -15.47
CA HIS A 36 2.68 -2.19 -14.43
C HIS A 36 2.28 -0.72 -14.22
N LEU A 37 1.94 0.00 -15.30
CA LEU A 37 1.51 1.39 -15.21
C LEU A 37 0.17 1.50 -14.49
N GLN A 38 -0.80 0.64 -14.81
CA GLN A 38 -2.10 0.65 -14.12
C GLN A 38 -1.96 0.32 -12.64
N ASN A 39 -1.05 -0.59 -12.28
CA ASN A 39 -0.76 -0.89 -10.88
C ASN A 39 -0.19 0.33 -10.14
N LEU A 40 0.74 1.06 -10.76
CA LEU A 40 1.28 2.30 -10.18
C LEU A 40 0.21 3.39 -10.04
N LEU A 41 -0.64 3.57 -11.06
CA LEU A 41 -1.76 4.51 -11.02
C LEU A 41 -2.78 4.15 -9.93
N HIS A 42 -3.07 2.85 -9.77
CA HIS A 42 -3.95 2.36 -8.72
C HIS A 42 -3.35 2.61 -7.33
N LEU A 43 -2.07 2.29 -7.12
CA LEU A 43 -1.37 2.55 -5.87
C LEU A 43 -1.38 4.04 -5.52
N LYS A 44 -1.14 4.92 -6.51
CA LYS A 44 -1.20 6.38 -6.35
C LYS A 44 -2.55 6.82 -5.80
N ARG A 45 -3.63 6.32 -6.39
CA ARG A 45 -5.01 6.64 -5.99
C ARG A 45 -5.26 6.22 -4.54
N MET A 46 -4.88 4.99 -4.17
CA MET A 46 -5.04 4.51 -2.78
C MET A 46 -4.28 5.38 -1.78
N LEU A 47 -3.05 5.79 -2.10
CA LEU A 47 -2.25 6.65 -1.21
C LEU A 47 -2.85 8.05 -1.05
N ILE A 48 -3.41 8.63 -2.12
CA ILE A 48 -4.14 9.90 -2.06
C ILE A 48 -5.35 9.79 -1.13
N ASP A 49 -6.14 8.73 -1.28
CA ASP A 49 -7.33 8.50 -0.46
C ASP A 49 -6.97 8.27 1.01
N LYS A 50 -5.90 7.51 1.28
CA LYS A 50 -5.34 7.36 2.63
C LYS A 50 -4.91 8.71 3.23
N ARG A 51 -4.17 9.55 2.49
CA ARG A 51 -3.75 10.87 2.97
C ARG A 51 -4.94 11.75 3.35
N ARG A 52 -6.00 11.73 2.54
CA ARG A 52 -7.25 12.47 2.80
C ARG A 52 -7.95 11.96 4.06
N PHE A 53 -8.05 10.65 4.21
CA PHE A 53 -8.62 10.04 5.40
C PHE A 53 -7.85 10.45 6.67
N MET A 54 -6.52 10.42 6.63
CA MET A 54 -5.67 10.82 7.76
C MET A 54 -5.82 12.30 8.12
N ALA A 55 -5.98 13.17 7.12
CA ALA A 55 -6.27 14.59 7.36
C ALA A 55 -7.64 14.79 8.03
N GLN A 56 -8.63 13.96 7.68
CA GLN A 56 -9.96 14.01 8.31
C GLN A 56 -9.95 13.41 9.73
N ASP A 57 -9.15 12.37 9.95
CA ASP A 57 -8.93 11.74 11.26
C ASP A 57 -8.37 12.76 12.25
N VAL A 58 -7.43 13.61 11.81
CA VAL A 58 -6.91 14.75 12.58
C VAL A 58 -7.98 15.73 13.01
N ILE A 59 -8.89 16.09 12.11
CA ILE A 59 -9.98 17.04 12.41
C ILE A 59 -10.92 16.45 13.46
N THR A 60 -11.14 15.14 13.39
CA THR A 60 -12.05 14.42 14.29
C THR A 60 -11.41 14.16 15.66
N TYR A 61 -10.11 13.83 15.68
CA TYR A 61 -9.36 13.46 16.88
C TYR A 61 -8.07 14.28 17.00
N PRO A 62 -8.12 15.47 17.62
CA PRO A 62 -6.95 16.35 17.74
C PRO A 62 -5.75 15.72 18.44
N VAL A 63 -5.97 14.71 19.31
CA VAL A 63 -4.91 14.00 20.04
C VAL A 63 -3.94 13.25 19.11
N VAL A 64 -4.37 12.86 17.90
CA VAL A 64 -3.52 12.15 16.93
C VAL A 64 -2.79 13.09 15.96
N TYR A 65 -2.95 14.42 16.10
CA TYR A 65 -2.44 15.42 15.15
C TYR A 65 -0.97 15.22 14.78
N LEU A 66 -0.10 15.17 15.79
CA LEU A 66 1.35 15.12 15.56
C LEU A 66 1.77 13.82 14.84
N ALA A 67 1.23 12.68 15.27
CA ALA A 67 1.50 11.40 14.63
C ALA A 67 1.00 11.38 13.18
N ARG A 68 -0.21 11.88 12.94
CA ARG A 68 -0.80 11.96 11.59
C ARG A 68 -0.06 12.94 10.69
N ALA A 69 0.45 14.04 11.22
CA ALA A 69 1.27 14.97 10.45
C ALA A 69 2.54 14.29 9.91
N GLN A 70 3.22 13.49 10.75
CA GLN A 70 4.38 12.72 10.32
C GLN A 70 4.02 11.65 9.29
N ASP A 71 2.95 10.89 9.53
CA ASP A 71 2.50 9.88 8.58
C ASP A 71 2.14 10.49 7.21
N ILE A 72 1.48 11.65 7.19
CA ILE A 72 1.14 12.38 5.97
C ILE A 72 2.40 12.85 5.24
N ALA A 73 3.42 13.33 5.96
CA ALA A 73 4.69 13.70 5.37
C ALA A 73 5.39 12.51 4.70
N ASN A 74 5.45 11.37 5.39
CA ASN A 74 6.03 10.13 4.84
C ASN A 74 5.26 9.63 3.60
N LEU A 75 3.92 9.71 3.63
CA LEU A 75 3.09 9.39 2.46
C LEU A 75 3.38 10.30 1.27
N GLN A 76 3.64 11.59 1.52
CA GLN A 76 3.93 12.55 0.47
C GLN A 76 5.26 12.22 -0.25
N GLU A 77 6.28 11.77 0.48
CA GLU A 77 7.55 11.32 -0.11
C GLU A 77 7.35 10.07 -0.98
N LEU A 78 6.59 9.08 -0.48
CA LEU A 78 6.27 7.88 -1.24
C LEU A 78 5.50 8.21 -2.52
N MET A 79 4.52 9.12 -2.44
CA MET A 79 3.78 9.57 -3.61
C MET A 79 4.68 10.26 -4.64
N ALA A 80 5.66 11.05 -4.21
CA ALA A 80 6.62 11.69 -5.11
C ALA A 80 7.50 10.65 -5.83
N ALA A 81 8.01 9.64 -5.12
CA ALA A 81 8.76 8.55 -5.74
C ALA A 81 7.90 7.77 -6.75
N LEU A 82 6.63 7.57 -6.45
CA LEU A 82 5.69 6.89 -7.34
C LEU A 82 5.44 7.68 -8.64
N GLU A 83 5.34 9.02 -8.56
CA GLU A 83 5.20 9.88 -9.75
C GLU A 83 6.41 9.77 -10.70
N VAL A 84 7.62 9.65 -10.13
CA VAL A 84 8.83 9.41 -10.93
C VAL A 84 8.74 8.06 -11.65
N ALA A 85 8.32 7.01 -10.96
CA ALA A 85 8.15 5.68 -11.56
C ALA A 85 7.06 5.67 -12.66
N ILE A 86 5.92 6.33 -12.42
CA ILE A 86 4.84 6.46 -13.41
C ILE A 86 5.34 7.21 -14.65
N THR A 87 6.08 8.30 -14.46
CA THR A 87 6.65 9.09 -15.55
C THR A 87 7.64 8.26 -16.37
N HIS A 88 8.47 7.45 -15.71
CA HIS A 88 9.37 6.52 -16.36
C HIS A 88 8.61 5.49 -17.21
N GLU A 89 7.58 4.84 -16.65
CA GLU A 89 6.76 3.87 -17.39
C GLU A 89 6.02 4.50 -18.59
N LEU A 90 5.54 5.73 -18.45
CA LEU A 90 4.95 6.48 -19.57
C LEU A 90 5.98 6.74 -20.68
N SER A 91 7.20 7.16 -20.32
CA SER A 91 8.27 7.41 -21.30
C SER A 91 8.70 6.15 -22.07
N LEU A 92 8.65 4.98 -21.43
CA LEU A 92 8.92 3.69 -22.08
C LEU A 92 7.84 3.30 -23.08
N ARG A 93 6.57 3.65 -22.81
CA ARG A 93 5.47 3.42 -23.76
C ARG A 93 5.60 4.30 -25.00
N ASP A 94 5.97 5.56 -24.81
CA ASP A 94 6.16 6.52 -25.91
C ASP A 94 7.35 6.14 -26.80
N THR A 95 8.41 5.57 -26.23
CA THR A 95 9.58 5.07 -26.99
C THR A 95 9.35 3.68 -27.60
N GLY A 96 8.56 2.82 -26.97
CA GLY A 96 8.22 1.48 -27.48
C GLY A 96 7.28 1.47 -28.70
N GLN A 97 6.55 2.55 -28.96
CA GLN A 97 5.75 2.72 -30.19
C GLN A 97 6.56 3.26 -31.39
N ALA A 98 7.83 3.61 -31.20
CA ALA A 98 8.69 4.21 -32.22
C ALA A 98 9.56 3.19 -32.99
N VAL A 99 9.01 2.01 -33.34
CA VAL A 99 9.63 1.12 -34.34
C VAL A 99 8.71 0.98 -35.55
N PRO A 100 8.83 1.87 -36.55
CA PRO A 100 8.41 1.60 -37.91
C PRO A 100 9.59 1.04 -38.72
N ALA A 101 9.47 -0.21 -39.18
CA ALA A 101 9.89 -0.73 -40.49
C ALA A 101 9.91 -2.26 -40.48
#